data_AF-A5D5Y7-F1
#
_entry.id   AF-A5D5Y7-F1
#
_cell.length_a   1.000
_cell.length_b   1.000
_cell.length_c   1.000
_cell.angle_alpha   90.00
_cell.angle_beta   90.00
_cell.angle_gamma   90.00
#
_symmetry.space_group_name_H-M   'P 1'
#
loop_
_entity.id
_entity.type
_entity.pdbx_description
1 polymer ?
#
loop_
_entity_poly.entity_id
_entity_poly.type
_entity_poly.pdbx_seq_one_letter_code
_entity_poly.pdbx_strand_id
1 'polypeptide(L)'
;MKKIIAALLVLAFGALSPFSAYAGEVQGDYDYIVKVLFDDSGPKGETYFLPLRATCEKYGYKVEWDGINQMAVVTKGTAEKLTDGNGNNIEAVIFRPGASVVEMVDESKAKIDEVPAGREAILSERNGRMYINEMFLKYFGLKAVVK
;
A
#
# COMPACT_ATOMS: atom_id res chain seq x y z
N MET A 1 41.39 63.86 -7.59
CA MET A 1 41.26 62.43 -7.97
C MET A 1 39.80 62.06 -7.67
N LYS A 2 38.82 62.24 -8.57
CA LYS A 2 38.41 61.40 -9.71
C LYS A 2 38.36 59.88 -9.41
N LYS A 3 37.11 59.37 -9.41
CA LYS A 3 36.62 57.98 -9.60
C LYS A 3 36.69 57.10 -8.32
N ILE A 4 35.73 56.24 -7.94
CA ILE A 4 34.67 55.48 -8.64
C ILE A 4 33.47 55.25 -7.67
N ILE A 5 32.25 55.35 -8.20
CA ILE A 5 31.00 54.81 -7.64
C ILE A 5 30.88 53.32 -8.03
N ALA A 6 30.57 52.43 -7.10
CA ALA A 6 29.93 51.13 -7.37
C ALA A 6 29.31 50.62 -6.04
N ALA A 7 28.02 50.84 -5.80
CA ALA A 7 26.86 50.09 -6.29
C ALA A 7 26.66 48.74 -5.58
N LEU A 8 25.49 48.64 -4.95
CA LEU A 8 24.80 47.50 -4.34
C LEU A 8 25.18 46.12 -4.91
N LEU A 9 25.34 45.16 -4.01
CA LEU A 9 24.87 43.79 -4.21
C LEU A 9 24.26 43.28 -2.90
N VAL A 10 22.99 43.61 -2.71
CA VAL A 10 22.06 42.80 -1.92
C VAL A 10 21.89 41.49 -2.67
N LEU A 11 22.15 40.33 -2.04
CA LEU A 11 21.37 39.12 -2.26
C LEU A 11 21.75 37.96 -1.33
N ALA A 12 20.70 37.51 -0.64
CA ALA A 12 20.45 36.14 -0.18
C ALA A 12 21.18 35.64 1.08
N PHE A 13 20.57 36.02 2.21
CA PHE A 13 20.32 35.12 3.33
C PHE A 13 19.71 33.80 2.79
N GLY A 14 20.48 32.73 2.78
CA GLY A 14 20.03 31.39 2.45
C GLY A 14 20.57 30.44 3.49
N ALA A 15 19.88 30.32 4.61
CA ALA A 15 20.14 29.28 5.58
C ALA A 15 19.99 27.93 4.86
N LEU A 16 21.12 27.27 4.59
CA LEU A 16 21.16 25.84 4.33
C LEU A 16 20.77 25.16 5.63
N SER A 17 19.48 25.08 5.94
CA SER A 17 19.00 24.10 6.91
C SER A 17 19.31 22.73 6.31
N PRO A 18 20.12 21.88 6.97
CA PRO A 18 20.21 20.50 6.54
C PRO A 18 18.80 19.92 6.64
N PHE A 19 18.28 19.45 5.51
CA PHE A 19 17.13 18.55 5.53
C PHE A 19 17.55 17.34 6.38
N SER A 20 17.14 17.31 7.64
CA SER A 20 17.23 16.10 8.45
C SER A 20 16.26 15.10 7.83
N ALA A 21 16.78 14.25 6.95
CA ALA A 21 16.08 13.05 6.52
C ALA A 21 15.97 12.15 7.76
N TYR A 22 14.83 12.24 8.45
CA TYR A 22 14.50 11.30 9.51
C TYR A 22 14.15 9.95 8.87
N ALA A 23 15.09 9.00 8.89
CA ALA A 23 14.76 7.59 8.77
C ALA A 23 14.26 7.13 10.15
N GLY A 24 12.95 7.29 10.39
CA GLY A 24 12.31 6.76 11.58
C GLY A 24 12.12 5.25 11.46
N GLU A 25 12.71 4.48 12.37
CA GLU A 25 12.39 3.07 12.53
C GLU A 25 11.01 2.97 13.19
N VAL A 26 10.02 2.53 12.42
CA VAL A 26 8.68 2.29 12.95
C VAL A 26 8.69 0.93 13.63
N GLN A 27 8.94 0.91 14.94
CA GLN A 27 8.76 -0.26 15.79
C GLN A 27 7.26 -0.48 16.00
N GLY A 28 6.61 -1.12 15.03
CA GLY A 28 5.23 -1.58 15.14
C GLY A 28 5.19 -3.01 15.66
N ASP A 29 4.23 -3.31 16.54
CA ASP A 29 3.81 -4.69 16.79
C ASP A 29 3.11 -5.17 15.51
N TYR A 30 3.89 -5.79 14.61
CA TYR A 30 3.38 -6.21 13.32
C TYR A 30 2.57 -7.49 13.53
N ASP A 31 1.24 -7.36 13.51
CA ASP A 31 0.31 -8.48 13.37
C ASP A 31 0.41 -9.01 11.93
N TYR A 32 1.30 -9.95 11.65
CA TYR A 32 1.46 -10.58 10.34
C TYR A 32 1.18 -12.08 10.39
N ILE A 33 0.72 -12.63 9.27
CA ILE A 33 0.63 -14.08 9.05
C ILE A 33 1.74 -14.49 8.09
N VAL A 34 2.52 -15.49 8.47
CA VAL A 34 3.47 -16.15 7.56
C VAL A 34 2.86 -17.46 7.09
N LYS A 35 2.77 -17.64 5.77
CA LYS A 35 2.46 -18.94 5.16
C LYS A 35 3.71 -19.53 4.55
N VAL A 36 4.01 -20.78 4.90
CA VAL A 36 5.00 -21.60 4.20
C VAL A 36 4.32 -22.23 2.99
N LEU A 37 4.89 -22.00 1.81
CA LEU A 37 4.43 -22.55 0.55
C LEU A 37 5.09 -23.92 0.36
N PHE A 38 4.29 -24.93 0.01
CA PHE A 38 4.76 -26.28 -0.27
C PHE A 38 4.57 -26.61 -1.75
N ASP A 39 5.49 -27.39 -2.30
CA ASP A 39 5.32 -28.13 -3.56
C ASP A 39 5.67 -29.61 -3.36
N ASP A 40 5.66 -30.38 -4.45
CA ASP A 40 5.95 -31.82 -4.43
C ASP A 40 7.35 -32.17 -3.90
N SER A 41 8.27 -31.19 -3.82
CA SER A 41 9.63 -31.34 -3.30
C SER A 41 9.80 -30.83 -1.86
N GLY A 42 8.76 -30.28 -1.24
CA GLY A 42 8.76 -29.77 0.13
C GLY A 42 8.53 -28.26 0.25
N PRO A 43 9.04 -27.60 1.31
CA PRO A 43 8.90 -26.15 1.49
C PRO A 43 9.61 -25.40 0.36
N LYS A 44 8.86 -24.62 -0.41
CA LYS A 44 9.34 -23.83 -1.55
C LYS A 44 9.68 -22.38 -1.16
N GLY A 45 9.07 -21.88 -0.09
CA GLY A 45 9.33 -20.53 0.40
C GLY A 45 8.30 -20.06 1.42
N GLU A 46 8.43 -18.82 1.84
CA GLU A 46 7.52 -18.16 2.77
C GLU A 46 6.86 -16.96 2.10
N THR A 47 5.67 -16.61 2.57
CA THR A 47 5.04 -15.37 2.15
C THR A 47 4.34 -14.70 3.31
N TYR A 48 4.40 -13.37 3.32
CA TYR A 48 3.93 -12.51 4.40
C TYR A 48 2.58 -11.91 4.05
N PHE A 49 1.72 -11.87 5.06
CA PHE A 49 0.39 -11.30 4.97
C PHE A 49 0.24 -10.19 5.99
N LEU A 50 -0.22 -9.04 5.51
CA LEU A 50 -0.39 -7.81 6.27
C LEU A 50 -1.87 -7.60 6.60
N PRO A 51 -2.20 -7.03 7.77
CA PRO A 51 -3.58 -6.78 8.18
C PRO A 51 -4.18 -5.67 7.30
N LEU A 52 -5.12 -6.04 6.41
CA LEU A 52 -5.62 -5.18 5.33
C LEU A 52 -6.01 -3.78 5.82
N ARG A 53 -6.87 -3.72 6.83
CA ARG A 53 -7.39 -2.44 7.35
C ARG A 53 -6.27 -1.57 7.90
N ALA A 54 -5.43 -2.12 8.77
CA ALA A 54 -4.35 -1.36 9.40
C ALA A 54 -3.31 -0.89 8.36
N THR A 55 -2.98 -1.72 7.37
CA THR A 55 -2.12 -1.34 6.25
C THR A 55 -2.75 -0.23 5.43
N CYS A 56 -3.99 -0.37 4.98
CA CYS A 56 -4.68 0.61 4.13
C CYS A 56 -4.90 1.95 4.85
N GLU A 57 -5.44 1.94 6.06
CA GLU A 57 -5.79 3.16 6.79
C GLU A 57 -4.55 3.98 7.18
N LYS A 58 -3.40 3.33 7.43
CA LYS A 58 -2.11 4.01 7.64
C LYS A 58 -1.73 4.93 6.48
N TYR A 59 -2.17 4.61 5.26
CA TYR A 59 -1.87 5.40 4.05
C TYR A 59 -3.09 6.21 3.54
N GLY A 60 -4.12 6.38 4.37
CA GLY A 60 -5.28 7.22 4.06
C GLY A 60 -6.39 6.54 3.26
N TYR A 61 -6.27 5.24 2.98
CA TYR A 61 -7.35 4.47 2.34
C TYR A 61 -8.47 4.16 3.34
N LYS A 62 -9.68 3.99 2.82
CA LYS A 62 -10.84 3.56 3.62
C LYS A 62 -11.11 2.09 3.34
N VAL A 63 -11.31 1.30 4.39
CA VAL A 63 -11.71 -0.12 4.26
C VAL A 63 -13.10 -0.30 4.86
N GLU A 64 -14.01 -0.89 4.08
CA GLU A 64 -15.35 -1.27 4.53
C GLU A 64 -15.50 -2.78 4.42
N TRP A 65 -16.20 -3.37 5.40
CA TRP A 65 -16.55 -4.79 5.37
C TRP A 65 -18.01 -4.93 5.01
N ASP A 66 -18.28 -5.69 3.95
CA ASP A 66 -19.62 -6.11 3.59
C ASP A 66 -19.86 -7.51 4.16
N GLY A 67 -20.60 -7.57 5.26
CA GLY A 67 -20.92 -8.82 5.94
C GLY A 67 -21.93 -9.71 5.21
N ILE A 68 -22.68 -9.17 4.23
CA ILE A 68 -23.62 -9.96 3.42
C ILE A 68 -22.83 -10.70 2.34
N ASN A 69 -21.97 -9.98 1.62
CA ASN A 69 -21.19 -10.53 0.52
C ASN A 69 -19.83 -11.11 0.96
N GLN A 70 -19.51 -11.03 2.26
CA GLN A 70 -18.26 -11.53 2.86
C GLN A 70 -17.01 -11.00 2.14
N MET A 71 -16.97 -9.68 1.92
CA MET A 71 -15.90 -9.03 1.17
C MET A 71 -15.45 -7.72 1.82
N ALA A 72 -14.17 -7.38 1.67
CA ALA A 72 -13.67 -6.06 2.01
C ALA A 72 -13.59 -5.20 0.77
N VAL A 73 -14.07 -3.97 0.89
CA VAL A 73 -14.01 -2.95 -0.16
C VAL A 73 -13.03 -1.88 0.30
N VAL A 74 -11.97 -1.67 -0.47
CA VAL A 74 -11.00 -0.60 -0.25
C VAL A 74 -11.29 0.52 -1.23
N THR A 75 -11.45 1.74 -0.72
CA THR A 75 -11.62 2.95 -1.52
C THR A 75 -10.54 3.98 -1.16
N LYS A 76 -10.37 4.98 -2.02
CA LYS A 76 -9.31 5.99 -1.89
C LYS A 76 -9.29 6.70 -0.52
N GLY A 77 -10.45 7.00 0.06
CA GLY A 77 -10.51 7.81 1.28
C GLY A 77 -9.80 9.16 1.08
N THR A 78 -8.81 9.45 1.94
CA THR A 78 -7.95 10.64 1.86
C THR A 78 -6.67 10.41 1.06
N ALA A 79 -6.38 9.16 0.64
CA ALA A 79 -5.20 8.85 -0.15
C ALA A 79 -5.17 9.60 -1.50
N GLU A 80 -4.00 9.73 -2.09
CA GLU A 80 -3.82 10.47 -3.34
C GLU A 80 -4.48 9.75 -4.53
N LYS A 81 -4.26 8.42 -4.64
CA LYS A 81 -4.73 7.62 -5.78
C LYS A 81 -4.96 6.16 -5.38
N LEU A 82 -5.84 5.50 -6.11
CA LEU A 82 -5.99 4.04 -6.13
C LEU A 82 -5.79 3.64 -7.59
N THR A 83 -4.90 2.68 -7.85
CA THR A 83 -4.52 2.33 -9.23
C THR A 83 -4.64 0.85 -9.50
N ASP A 84 -4.89 0.45 -10.75
CA ASP A 84 -4.71 -0.93 -11.18
C ASP A 84 -3.20 -1.28 -11.26
N GLY A 85 -2.89 -2.55 -11.56
CA GLY A 85 -1.50 -3.02 -11.69
C GLY A 85 -0.70 -2.33 -12.81
N ASN A 86 -1.37 -1.62 -13.72
CA ASN A 86 -0.77 -0.85 -14.81
C ASN A 86 -0.67 0.65 -14.50
N GLY A 87 -1.17 1.09 -13.34
CA GLY A 87 -1.15 2.49 -12.91
C GLY A 87 -2.36 3.32 -13.34
N ASN A 88 -3.40 2.73 -13.94
CA ASN A 88 -4.63 3.46 -14.26
C ASN A 88 -5.47 3.66 -12.99
N ASN A 89 -6.16 4.80 -12.88
CA ASN A 89 -7.01 5.05 -11.71
C ASN A 89 -8.19 4.07 -11.64
N ILE A 90 -8.52 3.66 -10.42
CA ILE A 90 -9.67 2.84 -10.07
C ILE A 90 -10.38 3.46 -8.86
N GLU A 91 -11.66 3.15 -8.66
CA GLU A 91 -12.49 3.64 -7.56
C GLU A 91 -12.39 2.76 -6.33
N ALA A 92 -12.35 1.44 -6.55
CA ALA A 92 -12.31 0.46 -5.48
C ALA A 92 -11.48 -0.78 -5.82
N VAL A 93 -10.93 -1.42 -4.77
CA VAL A 93 -10.37 -2.77 -4.81
C VAL A 93 -11.17 -3.64 -3.85
N ILE A 94 -11.67 -4.77 -4.33
CA ILE A 94 -12.53 -5.69 -3.59
C ILE A 94 -11.76 -6.98 -3.33
N PHE A 95 -11.69 -7.36 -2.06
CA PHE A 95 -11.04 -8.58 -1.58
C PHE A 95 -12.08 -9.54 -1.03
N ARG A 96 -12.06 -10.78 -1.54
CA ARG A 96 -12.82 -11.90 -0.98
C ARG A 96 -11.85 -12.92 -0.37
N PRO A 97 -12.07 -13.33 0.89
CA PRO A 97 -11.25 -14.36 1.52
C PRO A 97 -11.20 -15.64 0.68
N GLY A 98 -10.00 -16.15 0.42
CA GLY A 98 -9.78 -17.39 -0.34
C GLY A 98 -10.01 -17.29 -1.85
N ALA A 99 -10.39 -16.13 -2.38
CA ALA A 99 -10.55 -15.97 -3.81
C ALA A 99 -9.18 -15.86 -4.51
N SER A 100 -9.00 -16.61 -5.60
CA SER A 100 -7.83 -16.52 -6.48
C SER A 100 -7.86 -15.33 -7.42
N VAL A 101 -8.62 -14.29 -7.06
CA VAL A 101 -8.81 -13.07 -7.85
C VAL A 101 -8.97 -11.85 -6.94
N VAL A 102 -8.56 -10.69 -7.45
CA VAL A 102 -8.92 -9.38 -6.91
C VAL A 102 -9.73 -8.62 -7.94
N GLU A 103 -10.84 -8.04 -7.49
CA GLU A 103 -11.70 -7.20 -8.31
C GLU A 103 -11.31 -5.74 -8.16
N MET A 104 -11.19 -5.04 -9.27
CA MET A 104 -10.94 -3.61 -9.33
C MET A 104 -12.10 -2.96 -10.06
N VAL A 105 -12.68 -1.92 -9.48
CA VAL A 105 -13.79 -1.18 -10.08
C VAL A 105 -13.28 0.16 -10.54
N ASP A 106 -13.50 0.51 -11.80
CA ASP A 106 -13.36 1.88 -12.31
C ASP A 106 -14.75 2.49 -12.60
N GLU A 107 -14.79 3.76 -13.00
CA GLU A 107 -16.02 4.52 -13.29
C GLU A 107 -16.97 3.83 -14.30
N SER A 108 -16.45 2.88 -15.09
CA SER A 108 -17.17 2.27 -16.21
C SER A 108 -17.28 0.75 -16.15
N LYS A 109 -16.33 0.06 -15.50
CA LYS A 109 -16.15 -1.40 -15.60
C LYS A 109 -15.48 -2.00 -14.37
N ALA A 110 -15.77 -3.28 -14.12
CA ALA A 110 -14.99 -4.12 -13.24
C ALA A 110 -13.87 -4.84 -14.04
N LYS A 111 -12.67 -4.88 -13.47
CA LYS A 111 -11.50 -5.64 -13.92
C LYS A 111 -11.15 -6.69 -12.88
N ILE A 112 -10.53 -7.78 -13.32
CA ILE A 112 -10.06 -8.86 -12.46
C ILE A 112 -8.55 -9.01 -12.64
N ASP A 113 -7.82 -9.18 -11.54
CA ASP A 113 -6.45 -9.67 -11.55
C ASP A 113 -6.36 -11.02 -10.83
N GLU A 114 -5.62 -11.95 -11.41
CA GLU A 114 -5.43 -13.29 -10.84
C GLU A 114 -4.47 -13.24 -9.66
N VAL A 115 -4.72 -14.12 -8.70
CA VAL A 115 -3.90 -14.29 -7.51
C VAL A 115 -3.22 -15.65 -7.56
N PRO A 116 -1.87 -15.71 -7.49
CA PRO A 116 -1.15 -16.97 -7.39
C PRO A 116 -1.62 -17.78 -6.18
N ALA A 117 -1.65 -19.11 -6.36
CA ALA A 117 -2.03 -20.04 -5.30
C ALA A 117 -1.25 -19.78 -4.01
N GLY A 118 -1.97 -19.71 -2.89
CA GLY A 118 -1.40 -19.47 -1.56
C GLY A 118 -1.14 -18.00 -1.23
N ARG A 119 -1.48 -17.06 -2.13
CA ARG A 119 -1.36 -15.61 -1.92
C ARG A 119 -2.72 -14.89 -1.82
N GLU A 120 -3.81 -15.63 -1.78
CA GLU A 120 -5.19 -15.12 -1.66
C GLU A 120 -5.37 -14.37 -0.35
N ALA A 121 -6.24 -13.34 -0.35
CA ALA A 121 -6.62 -12.68 0.90
C ALA A 121 -7.19 -13.70 1.90
N ILE A 122 -6.88 -13.55 3.18
CA ILE A 122 -7.24 -14.51 4.22
C ILE A 122 -8.08 -13.79 5.27
N LEU A 123 -9.19 -14.42 5.69
CA LEU A 123 -9.87 -14.03 6.91
C LEU A 123 -9.33 -14.88 8.06
N SER A 124 -8.71 -14.24 9.06
CA SER A 124 -8.17 -14.95 10.22
C SER A 124 -9.30 -15.34 11.18
N GLU A 125 -9.44 -16.63 11.45
CA GLU A 125 -10.40 -17.15 12.45
C GLU A 125 -10.08 -16.67 13.86
N ARG A 126 -8.81 -16.35 14.15
CA ARG A 126 -8.36 -15.92 15.48
C ARG A 126 -8.96 -14.58 15.90
N ASN A 127 -9.07 -13.64 14.97
CA ASN A 127 -9.42 -12.25 15.28
C ASN A 127 -10.41 -11.62 14.29
N GLY A 128 -10.91 -12.37 13.31
CA GLY A 128 -11.84 -11.89 12.30
C GLY A 128 -11.26 -10.83 11.37
N ARG A 129 -9.94 -10.63 11.35
CA ARG A 129 -9.28 -9.62 10.49
C ARG A 129 -8.94 -10.22 9.14
N MET A 130 -9.10 -9.40 8.10
CA MET A 130 -8.60 -9.75 6.78
C MET A 130 -7.13 -9.40 6.65
N TYR A 131 -6.37 -10.32 6.06
CA TYR A 131 -4.97 -10.14 5.73
C TYR A 131 -4.76 -10.30 4.23
N ILE A 132 -3.83 -9.52 3.70
CA ILE A 132 -3.50 -9.48 2.28
C ILE A 132 -2.00 -9.69 2.08
N ASN A 133 -1.65 -10.37 0.99
CA ASN A 133 -0.27 -10.51 0.56
C ASN A 133 0.32 -9.16 0.13
N GLU A 134 1.61 -8.96 0.33
CA GLU A 134 2.33 -7.75 -0.09
C GLU A 134 2.17 -7.41 -1.58
N MET A 135 1.90 -8.40 -2.44
CA MET A 135 1.70 -8.18 -3.87
C MET A 135 0.52 -7.24 -4.18
N PHE A 136 -0.45 -7.13 -3.26
CA PHE A 136 -1.62 -6.26 -3.41
C PHE A 136 -1.30 -4.79 -3.14
N LEU A 137 -0.14 -4.48 -2.55
CA LEU A 137 0.29 -3.10 -2.30
C LEU A 137 0.44 -2.29 -3.59
N LYS A 138 0.62 -2.95 -4.73
CA LYS A 138 0.66 -2.33 -6.07
C LYS A 138 -0.61 -1.50 -6.36
N TYR A 139 -1.77 -1.90 -5.83
CA TYR A 139 -3.03 -1.20 -6.07
C TYR A 139 -3.20 0.09 -5.27
N PHE A 140 -2.45 0.19 -4.18
CA PHE A 140 -2.49 1.32 -3.26
C PHE A 140 -1.43 2.35 -3.62
N GLY A 141 -0.79 2.26 -4.80
CA GLY A 141 0.33 3.13 -5.15
C GLY A 141 1.49 3.07 -4.14
N LEU A 142 1.51 2.06 -3.26
CA LEU A 142 2.51 1.86 -2.22
C LEU A 142 3.68 1.14 -2.87
N LYS A 143 4.55 1.88 -3.54
CA LYS A 143 5.84 1.35 -4.01
C LYS A 143 6.68 0.99 -2.78
N ALA A 144 6.62 -0.28 -2.37
CA ALA A 144 7.52 -0.95 -1.44
C ALA A 144 8.17 -0.01 -0.39
N VAL A 145 7.37 0.51 0.54
CA VAL A 145 7.88 1.07 1.81
C VAL A 145 8.17 -0.05 2.80
N VAL A 146 7.78 -1.29 2.47
CA VAL A 146 8.18 -2.50 3.20
C VAL A 146 9.55 -2.92 2.63
N LYS A 147 10.61 -2.47 3.30
CA LYS A 147 11.96 -3.01 3.18
C LYS A 147 12.16 -4.10 4.23
#